data_AF-A0A7S4NMA6-F1
#
_entry.id   AF-A0A7S4NMA6-F1
#
_cell.length_a   1.000
_cell.length_b   1.000
_cell.length_c   1.000
_cell.angle_alpha   90.00
_cell.angle_beta   90.00
_cell.angle_gamma   90.00
#
_symmetry.space_group_name_H-M   'P 1'
#
loop_
_entity.id
_entity.type
_entity.pdbx_description
1 polymer ?
#
loop_
_entity_poly.entity_id
_entity_poly.type
_entity_poly.pdbx_seq_one_letter_code
_entity_poly.pdbx_strand_id
1 'polypeptide(L)'
;GHVDLVLSCVDNFQARIAINQACNECGQTWFESGVSEDAVSGHIQLLIPGELACFECAPPLIVASGIDEKTLKREGVCAASLPTTMGIVAGFLVQNALKYMLDFGQVSNYLGYIALKDHFPSMTLRPNPE
;
A
#
# COMPACT_ATOMS: atom_id res chain seq x y z
N GLY A 1 9.52 12.66 -19.07
CA GLY A 1 8.74 13.64 -18.29
C GLY A 1 8.49 13.04 -16.93
N HIS A 2 8.30 13.89 -15.91
CA HIS A 2 7.88 13.45 -14.58
C HIS A 2 6.40 13.02 -14.63
N VAL A 3 6.01 12.03 -13.82
CA VAL A 3 4.60 11.64 -13.67
C VAL A 3 3.99 12.38 -12.49
N ASP A 4 2.68 12.60 -12.48
CA ASP A 4 2.04 13.31 -11.35
C ASP A 4 1.91 12.40 -10.12
N LEU A 5 1.66 11.11 -10.33
CA LEU A 5 1.38 10.15 -9.28
C LEU A 5 1.85 8.74 -9.68
N VAL A 6 2.46 8.01 -8.74
CA VAL A 6 2.79 6.58 -8.89
C VAL A 6 1.80 5.74 -8.10
N LEU A 7 1.32 4.63 -8.67
CA LEU A 7 0.44 3.67 -8.00
C LEU A 7 1.13 2.30 -7.93
N SER A 8 1.36 1.81 -6.72
CA SER A 8 1.95 0.50 -6.46
C SER A 8 0.86 -0.54 -6.19
N CYS A 9 0.77 -1.52 -7.09
CA CYS A 9 -0.17 -2.66 -7.01
C CYS A 9 0.58 -4.00 -7.07
N VAL A 10 1.84 -4.02 -6.63
CA VAL A 10 2.72 -5.20 -6.68
C VAL A 10 2.48 -6.15 -5.50
N ASP A 11 2.81 -7.42 -5.71
CA ASP A 11 2.48 -8.56 -4.83
C ASP A 11 3.66 -9.06 -3.97
N ASN A 12 4.72 -8.26 -3.87
CA ASN A 12 5.93 -8.60 -3.11
C ASN A 12 6.57 -7.36 -2.50
N PHE A 13 7.22 -7.54 -1.35
CA PHE A 13 7.83 -6.46 -0.60
C PHE A 13 9.06 -5.88 -1.28
N GLN A 14 9.84 -6.69 -2.00
CA GLN A 14 11.04 -6.21 -2.71
C GLN A 14 10.70 -5.11 -3.73
N ALA A 15 9.65 -5.31 -4.53
CA ALA A 15 9.19 -4.30 -5.48
C ALA A 15 8.65 -3.04 -4.76
N ARG A 16 7.95 -3.20 -3.63
CA ARG A 16 7.47 -2.05 -2.83
C ARG A 16 8.62 -1.22 -2.28
N ILE A 17 9.66 -1.86 -1.77
CA ILE A 17 10.87 -1.20 -1.26
C ILE A 17 11.59 -0.47 -2.41
N ALA A 18 11.72 -1.11 -3.58
CA ALA A 18 12.32 -0.46 -4.75
C ALA A 18 11.56 0.80 -5.18
N ILE A 19 10.22 0.75 -5.20
CA ILE A 19 9.37 1.91 -5.47
C ILE A 19 9.55 2.98 -4.38
N ASN A 20 9.57 2.58 -3.10
CA ASN A 20 9.75 3.48 -1.97
C ASN A 20 11.08 4.27 -2.07
N GLN A 21 12.18 3.57 -2.35
CA GLN A 21 13.50 4.17 -2.51
C GLN A 21 13.51 5.18 -3.67
N ALA A 22 13.04 4.77 -4.85
CA ALA A 22 12.97 5.65 -6.02
C ALA A 22 12.09 6.88 -5.78
N CYS A 23 10.96 6.72 -5.09
CA CYS A 23 10.05 7.85 -4.80
C CYS A 23 10.62 8.79 -3.75
N ASN A 24 11.32 8.28 -2.72
CA ASN A 24 12.00 9.11 -1.73
C ASN A 24 13.15 9.90 -2.37
N GLU A 25 13.95 9.29 -3.23
CA GLU A 25 15.04 9.96 -3.95
C GLU A 25 14.54 11.07 -4.88
N CYS A 26 13.40 10.85 -5.54
CA CYS A 26 12.82 11.81 -6.48
C CYS A 26 11.88 12.84 -5.82
N GLY A 27 11.50 12.65 -4.55
CA GLY A 27 10.41 13.42 -3.93
C GLY A 27 9.04 13.18 -4.59
N GLN A 28 8.81 12.00 -5.17
CA GLN A 28 7.58 11.64 -5.87
C GLN A 28 6.49 11.19 -4.89
N THR A 29 5.32 11.81 -4.94
CA THR A 29 4.14 11.33 -4.22
C THR A 29 3.57 10.07 -4.88
N TRP A 30 3.15 9.10 -4.07
CA TRP A 30 2.66 7.82 -4.57
C TRP A 30 1.64 7.17 -3.64
N PHE A 31 0.86 6.23 -4.18
CA PHE A 31 0.00 5.36 -3.39
C PHE A 31 0.50 3.93 -3.42
N GLU A 32 0.41 3.26 -2.28
CA GLU A 32 0.57 1.82 -2.16
C GLU A 32 -0.80 1.16 -1.95
N SER A 33 -0.92 -0.07 -2.43
CA SER A 33 -2.07 -0.92 -2.16
C SER A 33 -1.65 -2.38 -1.95
N GLY A 34 -2.41 -3.08 -1.12
CA GLY A 34 -2.17 -4.49 -0.83
C GLY A 34 -3.44 -5.23 -0.47
N VAL A 35 -3.45 -6.53 -0.78
CA VAL A 35 -4.48 -7.50 -0.38
C VAL A 35 -3.78 -8.62 0.38
N SER A 36 -4.39 -9.14 1.45
CA SER A 36 -3.83 -10.24 2.23
C SER A 36 -3.85 -11.56 1.47
N GLU A 37 -2.96 -12.49 1.86
CA GLU A 37 -2.85 -13.81 1.22
C GLU A 37 -4.12 -14.66 1.35
N ASP A 38 -4.96 -14.41 2.36
CA ASP A 38 -6.26 -15.05 2.56
C ASP A 38 -7.42 -14.33 1.85
N ALA A 39 -7.12 -13.24 1.13
CA ALA A 39 -8.05 -12.39 0.38
C ALA A 39 -9.22 -11.79 1.17
N VAL A 40 -9.19 -11.79 2.51
CA VAL A 40 -10.26 -11.20 3.34
C VAL A 40 -9.88 -9.86 3.97
N SER A 41 -8.75 -9.29 3.59
CA SER A 41 -8.38 -7.92 3.95
C SER A 41 -7.56 -7.24 2.86
N GLY A 42 -7.53 -5.91 2.92
CA GLY A 42 -6.69 -5.11 2.04
C GLY A 42 -6.56 -3.68 2.54
N HIS A 43 -5.77 -2.87 1.85
CA HIS A 43 -5.58 -1.47 2.20
C HIS A 43 -5.08 -0.65 1.02
N ILE A 44 -5.18 0.66 1.18
CA ILE A 44 -4.45 1.67 0.41
C ILE A 44 -3.74 2.64 1.36
N GLN A 45 -2.61 3.18 0.95
CA GLN A 45 -1.85 4.18 1.70
C GLN A 45 -1.32 5.27 0.77
N LEU A 46 -1.45 6.52 1.18
CA LEU A 46 -0.78 7.67 0.56
C LEU A 46 0.61 7.83 1.18
N LEU A 47 1.62 8.01 0.34
CA LEU A 47 3.00 8.23 0.75
C LEU A 47 3.49 9.52 0.08
N ILE A 48 3.78 10.52 0.92
CA ILE A 48 4.39 11.79 0.52
C ILE A 48 5.76 11.85 1.22
N PRO A 49 6.88 11.72 0.48
CA PRO A 49 8.21 11.76 1.06
C PRO A 49 8.43 12.99 1.96
N GLY A 50 8.81 12.75 3.23
CA GLY A 50 9.06 13.79 4.23
C GLY A 50 7.82 14.32 4.99
N GLU A 51 6.60 14.06 4.51
CA GLU A 51 5.37 14.49 5.18
C GLU A 51 4.62 13.34 5.86
N LEU A 52 4.49 12.21 5.15
CA LEU A 52 3.82 11.00 5.64
C LEU A 52 4.82 9.85 5.78
N ALA A 53 4.44 8.83 6.54
CA ALA A 53 5.26 7.62 6.68
C ALA A 53 5.57 7.01 5.31
N CYS A 54 6.86 6.78 5.03
CA CYS A 54 7.28 5.98 3.89
C CYS A 54 7.02 4.48 4.18
N PHE A 55 7.15 3.62 3.17
CA PHE A 55 6.88 2.18 3.35
C PHE A 55 7.82 1.53 4.38
N GLU A 56 9.03 2.08 4.50
CA GLU A 56 10.05 1.61 5.44
C GLU A 56 9.97 2.29 6.83
N CYS A 57 9.07 3.27 7.04
CA CYS A 57 8.86 3.86 8.38
C CYS A 57 8.14 2.90 9.34
N ALA A 58 7.36 1.95 8.81
CA ALA A 58 6.67 0.92 9.57
C ALA A 58 6.73 -0.41 8.81
N PRO A 59 7.94 -1.00 8.66
CA PRO A 59 8.12 -2.15 7.81
C PRO A 59 7.41 -3.36 8.43
N PRO A 60 6.81 -4.24 7.62
CA PRO A 60 6.31 -5.52 8.10
C PRO A 60 7.41 -6.30 8.81
N LEU A 61 7.06 -7.09 9.83
CA LEU A 61 8.02 -7.85 10.63
C LEU A 61 8.98 -8.69 9.77
N ILE A 62 8.49 -9.26 8.66
CA ILE A 62 9.35 -10.06 7.78
C ILE A 62 10.46 -9.23 7.14
N VAL A 63 10.14 -8.02 6.67
CA VAL A 63 11.12 -7.08 6.09
C VAL A 63 12.10 -6.65 7.18
N ALA A 64 11.61 -6.29 8.37
CA ALA A 64 12.45 -5.90 9.50
C ALA A 64 13.39 -7.03 9.97
N SER A 65 12.96 -8.28 9.86
CA SER A 65 13.73 -9.46 10.29
C SER A 65 14.77 -9.94 9.27
N GLY A 66 14.82 -9.36 8.06
CA GLY A 66 15.74 -9.76 6.99
C GLY A 66 15.47 -11.15 6.41
N ILE A 67 14.34 -11.76 6.75
CA ILE A 67 13.92 -13.07 6.23
C ILE A 67 13.40 -12.88 4.79
N ASP A 68 13.84 -13.76 3.87
CA ASP A 68 13.34 -13.73 2.49
C ASP A 68 11.84 -14.06 2.46
N GLU A 69 11.05 -13.17 1.84
CA GLU A 69 9.59 -13.33 1.65
C GLU A 69 9.24 -14.65 0.93
N LYS A 70 10.16 -15.20 0.12
CA LYS A 70 9.99 -16.52 -0.51
C LYS A 70 9.79 -17.65 0.51
N THR A 71 10.23 -17.46 1.75
CA THR A 71 10.04 -18.45 2.83
C THR A 71 8.60 -18.49 3.36
N LEU A 72 7.79 -17.43 3.16
CA LEU A 72 6.34 -17.43 3.44
C LEU A 72 5.55 -18.11 2.32
N LYS A 73 5.98 -17.93 1.07
CA LYS A 73 5.32 -18.55 -0.09
C LYS A 73 5.61 -20.05 -0.11
N ARG A 74 4.66 -20.87 0.33
CA ARG A 74 4.72 -22.32 0.14
C ARG A 74 4.70 -22.64 -1.34
N GLU A 75 5.74 -23.29 -1.85
CA GLU A 75 5.78 -23.78 -3.24
C GLU A 75 4.53 -24.63 -3.53
N GLY A 76 3.80 -24.29 -4.60
CA GLY A 76 2.59 -24.98 -5.01
C GLY A 76 1.28 -24.51 -4.35
N VAL A 77 1.31 -23.51 -3.47
CA VAL A 77 0.10 -22.90 -2.88
C VAL A 77 -0.04 -21.47 -3.41
N CYS A 78 -1.11 -21.20 -4.16
CA CYS A 78 -1.45 -19.84 -4.54
C CYS A 78 -2.03 -19.09 -3.33
N ALA A 79 -1.66 -17.81 -3.17
CA ALA A 79 -2.43 -16.92 -2.33
C ALA A 79 -3.89 -16.96 -2.78
N ALA A 80 -4.82 -17.00 -1.82
CA ALA A 80 -6.23 -16.86 -2.15
C ALA A 80 -6.41 -15.51 -2.86
N SER A 81 -7.19 -15.52 -3.93
CA SER A 81 -7.51 -14.31 -4.67
C SER A 81 -9.02 -14.28 -4.88
N LEU A 82 -9.68 -13.38 -4.17
CA LEU A 82 -11.10 -13.11 -4.33
C LEU A 82 -11.25 -11.85 -5.19
N PRO A 83 -11.90 -11.93 -6.37
CA PRO A 83 -12.07 -10.78 -7.25
C PRO A 83 -12.85 -9.63 -6.59
N THR A 84 -13.69 -9.95 -5.60
CA THR A 84 -14.41 -8.97 -4.78
C THR A 84 -13.46 -8.07 -4.00
N THR A 85 -12.51 -8.64 -3.25
CA THR A 85 -11.54 -7.88 -2.46
C THR A 85 -10.62 -7.07 -3.36
N MET A 86 -10.15 -7.64 -4.48
CA MET A 86 -9.34 -6.92 -5.46
C MET A 86 -10.10 -5.73 -6.06
N GLY A 87 -11.38 -5.93 -6.44
CA GLY A 87 -12.22 -4.87 -6.98
C GLY A 87 -12.47 -3.74 -5.98
N ILE A 88 -12.71 -4.06 -4.71
CA ILE A 88 -12.91 -3.07 -3.65
C ILE A 88 -11.64 -2.25 -3.41
N VAL A 89 -10.48 -2.91 -3.26
CA VAL A 89 -9.19 -2.21 -3.03
C VAL A 89 -8.81 -1.35 -4.23
N ALA A 90 -8.97 -1.86 -5.46
CA ALA A 90 -8.73 -1.07 -6.67
C ALA A 90 -9.68 0.13 -6.77
N GLY A 91 -10.95 -0.05 -6.41
CA GLY A 91 -11.93 1.03 -6.33
C GLY A 91 -11.52 2.12 -5.34
N PHE A 92 -11.09 1.73 -4.14
CA PHE A 92 -10.56 2.69 -3.16
C PHE A 92 -9.31 3.41 -3.66
N LEU A 93 -8.36 2.68 -4.25
CA LEU A 93 -7.12 3.25 -4.77
C LEU A 93 -7.39 4.34 -5.80
N VAL A 94 -8.17 4.02 -6.83
CA VAL A 94 -8.51 4.97 -7.90
C VAL A 94 -9.34 6.13 -7.35
N GLN A 95 -10.31 5.86 -6.47
CA GLN A 95 -11.10 6.93 -5.85
C GLN A 95 -10.22 7.90 -5.06
N ASN A 96 -9.19 7.41 -4.35
CA ASN A 96 -8.28 8.25 -3.59
C ASN A 96 -7.31 9.03 -4.49
N ALA A 97 -6.83 8.40 -5.57
CA ALA A 97 -6.04 9.07 -6.59
C ALA A 97 -6.82 10.22 -7.26
N LEU A 98 -8.09 10.00 -7.61
CA LEU A 98 -8.95 11.05 -8.16
C LEU A 98 -9.16 12.19 -7.16
N LYS A 99 -9.52 11.90 -5.91
CA LYS A 99 -9.66 12.92 -4.85
C LYS A 99 -8.39 13.76 -4.72
N TYR A 100 -7.22 13.13 -4.77
CA TYR A 100 -5.92 13.81 -4.68
C TYR A 100 -5.62 14.68 -5.91
N MET A 101 -5.75 14.13 -7.13
CA MET A 101 -5.40 14.85 -8.36
C MET A 101 -6.38 15.97 -8.73
N LEU A 102 -7.65 15.81 -8.36
CA LEU A 102 -8.73 16.74 -8.73
C LEU A 102 -9.17 17.64 -7.56
N ASP A 103 -8.46 17.59 -6.44
CA ASP A 103 -8.68 18.42 -5.24
C ASP A 103 -10.14 18.45 -4.76
N PHE A 104 -10.73 17.27 -4.56
CA PHE A 104 -12.10 17.15 -4.05
C PHE A 104 -12.25 16.09 -2.95
N GLY A 105 -13.26 16.29 -2.11
CA GLY A 105 -13.53 15.40 -0.98
C GLY A 105 -12.38 15.39 0.04
N GLN A 106 -12.25 14.28 0.77
CA GLN A 106 -11.18 14.09 1.74
C GLN A 106 -10.27 12.94 1.30
N VAL A 107 -9.00 13.23 1.03
CA VAL A 107 -7.99 12.19 0.72
C VAL A 107 -7.69 11.39 1.98
N SER A 108 -7.64 10.07 1.85
CA SER A 108 -7.33 9.16 2.95
C SER A 108 -5.82 8.87 2.97
N ASN A 109 -5.14 9.16 4.07
CA ASN A 109 -3.72 8.82 4.22
C ASN A 109 -3.50 7.31 4.33
N TYR A 110 -4.41 6.62 5.02
CA TYR A 110 -4.51 5.18 5.05
C TYR A 110 -5.99 4.79 5.11
N LEU A 111 -6.39 3.78 4.35
CA LEU A 111 -7.70 3.16 4.42
C LEU A 111 -7.55 1.65 4.33
N GLY A 112 -7.92 0.96 5.41
CA GLY A 112 -7.99 -0.49 5.46
C GLY A 112 -9.38 -1.00 5.05
N TYR A 113 -9.43 -2.28 4.72
CA TYR A 113 -10.64 -3.05 4.46
C TYR A 113 -10.52 -4.41 5.14
N ILE A 114 -11.50 -4.74 5.98
CA ILE A 114 -11.61 -6.03 6.67
C ILE A 114 -12.93 -6.67 6.25
N ALA A 115 -12.87 -7.59 5.28
CA ALA A 115 -14.05 -8.19 4.64
C ALA A 115 -14.90 -9.00 5.62
N LEU A 116 -14.27 -9.66 6.60
CA LEU A 116 -14.99 -10.50 7.57
C LEU A 116 -15.90 -9.72 8.52
N LYS A 117 -15.72 -8.40 8.62
CA LYS A 117 -16.45 -7.53 9.57
C LYS A 117 -17.08 -6.31 8.89
N ASP A 118 -17.04 -6.24 7.56
CA ASP A 118 -17.45 -5.06 6.79
C ASP A 118 -16.89 -3.75 7.37
N HIS A 119 -15.62 -3.77 7.78
CA HIS A 119 -15.00 -2.67 8.51
C HIS A 119 -13.92 -1.96 7.68
N PHE A 120 -13.92 -0.63 7.72
CA PHE A 120 -13.07 0.23 6.89
C PHE A 120 -12.31 1.24 7.76
N PRO A 121 -11.25 0.82 8.48
CA PRO A 121 -10.52 1.73 9.37
C PRO A 121 -9.67 2.73 8.58
N SER A 122 -9.70 4.00 8.99
CA SER A 122 -8.81 5.03 8.47
C SER A 122 -7.82 5.48 9.54
N MET A 123 -6.58 5.76 9.15
CA MET A 123 -5.58 6.33 10.06
C MET A 123 -4.60 7.23 9.30
N THR A 124 -3.68 7.86 10.03
CA THR A 124 -2.56 8.60 9.45
C THR A 124 -1.28 8.10 10.08
N LEU A 125 -0.38 7.59 9.24
CA LEU A 125 0.95 7.14 9.65
C LEU A 125 1.92 8.29 9.45
N ARG A 126 2.65 8.66 10.51
CA ARG A 126 3.63 9.74 10.49
C ARG A 126 5.03 9.19 10.19
N PRO A 127 5.91 10.00 9.57
CA PRO A 127 7.31 9.61 9.35
C PRO A 127 7.97 9.15 10.64
N ASN A 128 8.83 8.15 10.54
CA ASN A 128 9.77 7.83 11.62
C ASN A 128 10.84 8.93 11.69
N PRO A 129 11.06 9.59 12.84
CA PRO A 129 12.10 10.61 12.98
C PRO A 129 13.53 10.05 13.03
N GLU A 130 13.67 8.74 13.25
CA GLU A 130 14.93 7.97 13.17
C GLU A 130 15.12 7.36 11.79
#